data_AF-A0A927YLK5-F1
#
_entry.id   AF-A0A927YLK5-F1
#
_cell.length_a   1.000
_cell.length_b   1.000
_cell.length_c   1.000
_cell.angle_alpha   90.00
_cell.angle_beta   90.00
_cell.angle_gamma   90.00
#
_symmetry.space_group_name_H-M   'P 1'
#
loop_
_entity.id
_entity.type
_entity.pdbx_description
1 polymer ?
#
loop_
_entity_poly.entity_id
_entity_poly.type
_entity_poly.pdbx_seq_one_letter_code
_entity_poly.pdbx_strand_id
1 'polypeptide(L)'
;MKDFSGTVVTDGNQVYHKLGKERHDLQIAGCWIHARRPFAEFIKSVGTEAAKGSIAAEAYSMITEIMHIDNSFDDLSNRDCKKQCQHVCFVFPSVQCLLRNSFLA
;
A
#
# COMPACT_ATOMS: atom_id res chain seq x y z
N MET A 1 -7.52 17.13 -12.67
CA MET A 1 -8.03 16.46 -11.45
C MET A 1 -8.99 17.33 -10.62
N LYS A 2 -9.44 18.50 -11.11
CA LYS A 2 -10.36 19.35 -10.34
C LYS A 2 -11.77 18.77 -10.27
N ASP A 3 -12.20 18.03 -11.30
CA ASP A 3 -13.58 17.53 -11.41
C ASP A 3 -13.72 16.01 -11.21
N PHE A 4 -12.67 15.34 -10.72
CA PHE A 4 -12.72 13.91 -10.41
C PHE A 4 -13.19 13.71 -8.96
N SER A 5 -14.14 12.80 -8.77
CA SER A 5 -14.62 12.34 -7.46
C SER A 5 -14.45 10.82 -7.40
N GLY A 6 -13.78 10.32 -6.38
CA GLY A 6 -13.47 8.89 -6.25
C GLY A 6 -12.14 8.61 -5.54
N THR A 7 -11.70 7.35 -5.62
CA THR A 7 -10.44 6.91 -5.01
C THR A 7 -9.27 7.13 -5.95
N VAL A 8 -8.19 7.72 -5.44
CA VAL A 8 -6.92 7.94 -6.14
C VAL A 8 -5.84 7.16 -5.41
N VAL A 9 -5.17 6.25 -6.12
CA VAL A 9 -4.02 5.52 -5.61
C VAL A 9 -2.75 6.35 -5.86
N THR A 10 -1.96 6.57 -4.83
CA THR A 10 -0.77 7.43 -4.86
C THR A 10 0.47 6.71 -4.34
N ASP A 11 1.63 7.33 -4.53
CA ASP A 11 2.93 6.86 -4.03
C ASP A 11 3.10 7.00 -2.50
N GLY A 12 2.09 7.51 -1.79
CA GLY A 12 2.13 7.73 -0.34
C GLY A 12 2.83 9.04 0.05
N ASN A 13 2.98 9.99 -0.87
CA ASN A 13 3.54 11.30 -0.58
C ASN A 13 2.59 12.13 0.31
N GLN A 14 3.16 12.83 1.31
CA GLN A 14 2.41 13.67 2.25
C GLN A 14 1.55 14.76 1.60
N VAL A 15 1.95 15.23 0.41
CA VAL A 15 1.18 16.22 -0.34
C VAL A 15 -0.24 15.72 -0.64
N TYR A 16 -0.39 14.44 -0.99
CA TYR A 16 -1.70 13.85 -1.27
C TYR A 16 -2.54 13.65 0.00
N HIS A 17 -1.91 13.41 1.15
CA HIS A 17 -2.64 13.35 2.42
C HIS A 17 -3.25 14.69 2.80
N LYS A 18 -2.58 15.81 2.49
CA LYS A 18 -3.15 17.15 2.68
C LYS A 18 -4.33 17.37 1.72
N LEU A 19 -4.19 16.97 0.45
CA LEU A 19 -5.26 17.07 -0.54
C LEU A 19 -6.50 16.25 -0.16
N GLY A 20 -6.34 15.02 0.36
CA GLY A 20 -7.47 14.21 0.84
C GLY A 20 -8.18 14.78 2.07
N LYS A 21 -7.49 15.60 2.88
CA LYS A 21 -8.12 16.35 4.00
C LYS A 21 -8.87 17.58 3.53
N GLU A 22 -8.36 18.26 2.50
CA GLU A 22 -8.97 19.47 1.94
C GLU A 22 -10.15 19.15 1.01
N ARG A 23 -10.18 17.96 0.41
CA ARG A 23 -11.21 17.50 -0.52
C ARG A 23 -11.86 16.21 -0.07
N HIS A 24 -13.02 16.33 0.58
CA HIS A 24 -13.79 15.19 1.08
C HIS A 24 -14.35 14.28 -0.04
N ASP A 25 -14.44 14.79 -1.27
CA ASP A 25 -14.86 14.05 -2.46
C ASP A 25 -13.75 13.14 -3.05
N LEU A 26 -12.53 13.26 -2.52
CA LEU A 26 -11.39 12.43 -2.89
C LEU A 26 -11.02 11.49 -1.75
N GLN A 27 -10.94 10.20 -2.07
CA GLN A 27 -10.36 9.20 -1.19
C GLN A 27 -8.93 8.92 -1.65
N ILE A 28 -7.94 9.11 -0.78
CA ILE A 28 -6.53 8.87 -1.13
C ILE A 28 -6.11 7.50 -0.59
N ALA A 29 -5.70 6.62 -1.48
CA ALA A 29 -5.15 5.30 -1.17
C ALA A 29 -3.65 5.25 -1.46
N GLY A 30 -2.93 4.39 -0.74
CA GLY A 30 -1.52 4.11 -0.99
C GLY A 30 -1.34 2.93 -1.96
N CYS A 31 -0.32 3.00 -2.81
CA CYS A 31 0.02 1.92 -3.73
C CYS A 31 0.86 0.83 -3.04
N TRP A 32 0.45 -0.44 -3.19
CA TRP A 32 1.17 -1.59 -2.64
C TRP A 32 2.61 -1.72 -3.14
N ILE A 33 2.88 -1.38 -4.39
CA ILE A 33 4.25 -1.37 -4.95
C ILE A 33 5.13 -0.39 -4.17
N HIS A 34 4.59 0.79 -3.84
CA HIS A 34 5.30 1.81 -3.09
C HIS A 34 5.46 1.42 -1.62
N ALA A 35 4.45 0.80 -1.01
CA ALA A 35 4.54 0.27 0.36
C ALA A 35 5.58 -0.86 0.49
N ARG A 36 5.77 -1.68 -0.56
CA ARG A 36 6.73 -2.80 -0.57
C ARG A 36 8.19 -2.35 -0.78
N ARG A 37 8.40 -1.25 -1.50
CA ARG A 37 9.73 -0.78 -1.94
C ARG A 37 10.76 -0.67 -0.80
N PRO A 38 10.47 -0.05 0.36
CA PRO A 38 11.46 0.10 1.43
C PRO A 38 11.98 -1.25 1.96
N PHE A 39 11.09 -2.26 2.05
CA PHE A 39 11.47 -3.60 2.48
C PHE A 39 12.34 -4.29 1.43
N ALA A 40 12.03 -4.12 0.15
CA ALA A 40 12.84 -4.65 -0.95
C ALA A 40 14.26 -4.06 -0.94
N GLU A 41 14.37 -2.75 -0.71
CA GLU A 41 15.64 -2.04 -0.60
C GLU A 41 16.45 -2.49 0.61
N PHE A 42 15.78 -2.68 1.76
CA PHE A 42 16.41 -3.24 2.96
C PHE A 42 16.97 -4.64 2.71
N ILE A 43 16.16 -5.56 2.18
CA ILE A 43 16.58 -6.94 1.86
C ILE A 43 17.77 -6.94 0.90
N LYS A 44 17.75 -6.05 -0.12
CA LYS A 44 18.85 -5.89 -1.06
C LYS A 44 20.12 -5.39 -0.39
N SER A 45 20.01 -4.50 0.59
CA SER A 45 21.15 -3.90 1.29
C SER A 45 21.87 -4.88 2.23
N VAL A 46 21.12 -5.72 2.94
CA VAL A 46 21.68 -6.68 3.91
C VAL A 46 21.95 -8.06 3.30
N GLY A 47 21.36 -8.36 2.14
CA GLY A 47 21.41 -9.66 1.48
C GLY A 47 20.27 -10.58 1.92
N THR A 48 19.82 -11.45 1.00
CA THR A 48 18.63 -12.30 1.19
C THR A 48 18.76 -13.26 2.38
N GLU A 49 19.93 -13.86 2.56
CA GLU A 49 20.17 -14.83 3.64
C GLU A 49 20.18 -14.15 5.02
N ALA A 50 20.75 -12.94 5.11
CA ALA A 50 20.79 -12.18 6.36
C ALA A 50 19.42 -11.54 6.70
N ALA A 51 18.63 -11.19 5.69
CA ALA A 51 17.28 -10.67 5.88
C ALA A 51 16.26 -11.76 6.28
N LYS A 52 16.58 -13.04 6.08
CA LYS A 52 15.67 -14.16 6.34
C LYS A 52 15.29 -14.22 7.82
N GLY A 53 13.98 -14.24 8.10
CA GLY A 53 13.45 -14.19 9.47
C GLY A 53 13.41 -12.80 10.10
N SER A 54 13.78 -11.74 9.36
CA SER A 54 13.53 -10.36 9.80
C SER A 54 12.09 -9.94 9.56
N ILE A 55 11.60 -8.99 10.37
CA ILE A 55 10.29 -8.35 10.18
C ILE A 55 10.17 -7.74 8.78
N ALA A 56 11.26 -7.23 8.21
CA ALA A 56 11.27 -6.65 6.87
C ALA A 56 11.03 -7.72 5.77
N ALA A 57 11.60 -8.91 5.91
CA ALA A 57 11.35 -10.02 4.99
C ALA A 57 9.92 -10.54 5.10
N GLU A 58 9.37 -10.63 6.31
CA GLU A 58 7.97 -11.00 6.54
C GLU A 58 7.02 -9.96 5.94
N ALA A 59 7.24 -8.67 6.19
CA ALA A 59 6.45 -7.58 5.63
C ALA A 59 6.49 -7.56 4.10
N TYR A 60 7.67 -7.78 3.51
CA TYR A 60 7.83 -7.91 2.07
C TYR A 60 7.00 -9.07 1.50
N SER A 61 7.04 -10.24 2.16
CA SER A 61 6.28 -11.42 1.77
C SER A 61 4.77 -11.16 1.85
N MET A 62 4.29 -10.65 2.98
CA MET A 62 2.87 -10.32 3.18
C MET A 62 2.34 -9.35 2.13
N ILE A 63 3.06 -8.25 1.85
CA ILE A 63 2.63 -7.28 0.84
C ILE A 63 2.65 -7.92 -0.56
N THR A 64 3.60 -8.81 -0.83
CA THR A 64 3.66 -9.54 -2.10
C THR A 64 2.45 -10.46 -2.28
N GLU A 65 2.03 -11.18 -1.24
CA GLU A 65 0.82 -12.01 -1.29
C GLU A 65 -0.44 -11.16 -1.51
N ILE A 66 -0.54 -10.01 -0.82
CA ILE A 66 -1.66 -9.08 -1.01
C ILE A 66 -1.71 -8.60 -2.47
N MET A 67 -0.57 -8.26 -3.07
CA MET A 67 -0.51 -7.87 -4.48
C MET A 67 -0.93 -9.00 -5.43
N HIS A 68 -0.58 -10.26 -5.15
CA HIS A 68 -1.02 -11.39 -5.96
C HIS A 68 -2.53 -11.60 -5.88
N ILE A 69 -3.09 -11.46 -4.68
CA ILE A 69 -4.53 -11.50 -4.45
C ILE A 69 -5.21 -10.34 -5.18
N ASP A 70 -4.67 -9.13 -5.11
CA ASP A 70 -5.21 -7.94 -5.80
C ASP A 70 -5.24 -8.15 -7.32
N ASN A 71 -4.13 -8.63 -7.91
CA ASN A 71 -4.05 -8.97 -9.33
C ASN A 71 -5.01 -10.09 -9.74
N SER A 72 -5.38 -11.00 -8.83
CA SER A 72 -6.36 -12.05 -9.13
C SER A 72 -7.79 -11.52 -9.30
N PHE A 73 -8.05 -10.26 -8.91
CA PHE A 73 -9.33 -9.60 -9.11
C PHE A 73 -9.44 -8.85 -10.44
N ASP A 74 -8.36 -8.73 -11.21
CA ASP A 74 -8.38 -8.10 -12.55
C ASP A 74 -9.21 -8.92 -13.56
N ASP A 75 -9.38 -10.23 -13.31
CA ASP A 75 -10.20 -11.14 -14.12
C ASP A 75 -11.71 -11.04 -13.81
N LEU A 76 -12.11 -10.26 -12.79
CA LEU A 76 -13.52 -10.09 -12.39
C LEU A 76 -14.18 -8.90 -13.12
N SER A 77 -15.48 -9.03 -13.37
CA SER A 77 -16.25 -7.96 -14.02
C SER A 77 -16.20 -6.63 -13.22
N ASN A 78 -16.14 -5.51 -13.93
CA ASN A 78 -15.93 -4.13 -13.43
C ASN A 78 -16.77 -3.70 -12.18
N ARG A 79 -17.89 -4.37 -11.88
CA ARG A 79 -18.74 -4.07 -10.71
C ARG A 79 -18.26 -4.74 -9.42
N ASP A 80 -17.66 -5.92 -9.51
CA ASP A 80 -17.20 -6.70 -8.35
C ASP A 80 -15.76 -6.33 -7.98
N CYS A 81 -14.93 -6.04 -8.99
CA CYS A 81 -13.58 -5.47 -8.83
C CYS A 81 -13.59 -4.20 -7.96
N LYS A 82 -14.53 -3.25 -8.17
CA LYS A 82 -14.62 -2.02 -7.35
C LYS A 82 -14.91 -2.26 -5.88
N LYS A 83 -15.75 -3.24 -5.54
CA LYS A 83 -16.09 -3.56 -4.13
C LYS A 83 -14.91 -4.27 -3.45
N GLN A 84 -14.25 -5.17 -4.16
CA GLN A 84 -13.15 -5.96 -3.63
C GLN A 84 -11.85 -5.14 -3.51
N CYS A 85 -11.50 -4.35 -4.54
CA CYS A 85 -10.36 -3.42 -4.49
C CYS A 85 -10.57 -2.31 -3.46
N GLN A 86 -11.80 -1.93 -3.11
CA GLN A 86 -12.03 -1.07 -1.95
C GLN A 86 -11.53 -1.75 -0.66
N HIS A 87 -11.98 -2.98 -0.37
CA HIS A 87 -11.55 -3.71 0.82
C HIS A 87 -10.04 -3.98 0.89
N VAL A 88 -9.37 -4.15 -0.25
CA VAL A 88 -7.92 -4.47 -0.32
C VAL A 88 -7.04 -3.22 -0.49
N CYS A 89 -7.49 -2.16 -1.16
CA CYS A 89 -6.72 -0.91 -1.35
C CYS A 89 -6.88 0.11 -0.21
N PHE A 90 -7.72 -0.12 0.82
CA PHE A 90 -7.81 0.76 1.99
C PHE A 90 -6.65 0.56 2.95
N VAL A 91 -5.46 0.94 2.51
CA VAL A 91 -4.27 0.97 3.34
C VAL A 91 -3.68 2.38 3.23
N PHE A 92 -4.30 3.36 3.93
CA PHE A 92 -3.64 3.97 5.10
C PHE A 92 -4.36 5.14 5.75
N PRO A 93 -4.62 5.05 7.07
CA PRO A 93 -3.64 5.63 8.03
C PRO A 93 -2.98 4.64 9.02
N SER A 94 -3.59 3.49 9.33
CA SER A 94 -3.23 2.71 10.54
C SER A 94 -1.98 1.81 10.43
N VAL A 95 -1.85 1.00 9.38
CA VAL A 95 -0.67 0.10 9.17
C VAL A 95 0.64 0.88 8.84
N GLN A 96 0.63 2.16 8.42
CA GLN A 96 1.81 2.99 8.15
C GLN A 96 2.27 3.62 9.45
N CYS A 97 1.33 3.88 10.36
CA CYS A 97 1.62 4.15 11.76
C CYS A 97 2.25 2.92 12.44
N LEU A 98 1.71 1.71 12.21
CA LEU A 98 2.30 0.47 12.74
C LEU A 98 3.71 0.20 12.18
N LEU A 99 3.91 0.29 10.87
CA LEU A 99 5.23 0.06 10.25
C LEU A 99 6.26 1.12 10.63
N ARG A 100 5.83 2.37 10.87
CA ARG A 100 6.71 3.45 11.35
C ARG A 100 7.06 3.31 12.83
N ASN A 101 6.17 2.74 13.66
CA ASN A 101 6.44 2.45 15.07
C ASN A 101 7.30 1.20 15.27
N SER A 102 7.19 0.19 14.41
CA SER A 102 8.04 -1.03 14.47
C SER A 102 9.49 -0.81 14.01
N PHE A 103 9.80 0.33 13.38
CA PHE A 103 11.16 0.70 12.96
C PHE A 103 11.85 1.69 13.92
N LEU A 104 11.17 2.13 14.99
CA LEU A 104 11.68 3.07 16.00
C LEU A 104 11.78 2.45 17.41
N ALA A 105 11.66 1.13 17.52
CA ALA A 105 11.88 0.38 18.77
C ALA A 105 13.19 -0.40 18.70
#